data_AF-A0A5J4PR80-F1
#
_entry.id   AF-A0A5J4PR80-F1
#
_cell.length_a   1.000
_cell.length_b   1.000
_cell.length_c   1.000
_cell.angle_alpha   90.00
_cell.angle_beta   90.00
_cell.angle_gamma   90.00
#
_symmetry.space_group_name_H-M   'P 1'
#
loop_
_entity.id
_entity.type
_entity.pdbx_description
1 polymer ?
#
loop_
_entity_poly.entity_id
_entity_poly.type
_entity_poly.pdbx_seq_one_letter_code
_entity_poly.pdbx_strand_id
1 'polypeptide(L)'
;VTFDHINALKCFGVFGTNEQRIKLFELGVPRAIFKYLKSQDEKVSEVAAALIAKCIFGVWTTTEEDEYIYINQTPYNCRPFPCFDQLQHDGVTQAIQDDGFLNQKNGGTKQQSAEALGYIYTSRTLPEILMIQLITYLRESALSNDSDNIRGSAKALRALAHDK
;
A
#
# COMPACT_ATOMS: atom_id res chain seq x y z
N VAL A 1 1.22 13.78 -16.13
CA VAL A 1 1.86 13.93 -14.81
C VAL A 1 3.36 13.80 -15.01
N THR A 2 4.17 14.75 -14.54
CA THR A 2 5.65 14.66 -14.58
C THR A 2 6.18 14.11 -13.26
N PHE A 3 7.44 13.67 -13.20
CA PHE A 3 8.03 13.20 -11.95
C PHE A 3 7.99 14.27 -10.85
N ASP A 4 8.26 15.54 -11.17
CA ASP A 4 8.17 16.65 -10.21
C ASP A 4 6.75 16.80 -9.65
N HIS A 5 5.71 16.60 -10.48
CA HIS A 5 4.33 16.59 -9.99
C HIS A 5 4.07 15.41 -9.04
N ILE A 6 4.59 14.22 -9.33
CA ILE A 6 4.45 13.06 -8.43
C ILE A 6 5.16 13.31 -7.10
N ASN A 7 6.37 13.86 -7.15
CA ASN A 7 7.16 14.15 -5.97
C ASN A 7 6.51 15.25 -5.11
N ALA A 8 5.91 16.28 -5.72
CA ALA A 8 5.11 17.26 -5.01
C ALA A 8 3.86 16.63 -4.37
N LEU A 9 3.16 15.74 -5.09
CA LEU A 9 1.99 15.02 -4.56
C LEU A 9 2.36 14.06 -3.42
N LYS A 10 3.58 13.51 -3.42
CA LYS A 10 4.11 12.69 -2.31
C LYS A 10 4.08 13.47 -1.00
N CYS A 11 4.32 14.79 -1.00
CA CYS A 11 4.24 15.58 0.24
C CYS A 11 2.85 15.52 0.87
N PHE A 12 1.77 15.60 0.07
CA PHE A 12 0.40 15.44 0.57
C PHE A 12 0.10 14.00 0.98
N GLY A 13 0.69 13.01 0.31
CA GLY A 13 0.56 11.61 0.71
C GLY A 13 1.23 11.30 2.06
N VAL A 14 2.47 11.77 2.23
CA VAL A 14 3.34 11.44 3.38
C VAL A 14 3.09 12.34 4.58
N PHE A 15 2.99 13.65 4.37
CA PHE A 15 2.86 14.65 5.42
C PHE A 15 1.47 15.27 5.51
N GLY A 16 0.59 14.96 4.56
CA GLY A 16 -0.77 15.48 4.57
C GLY A 16 -1.68 14.80 5.59
N THR A 17 -2.85 15.39 5.80
CA THR A 17 -3.89 14.82 6.67
C THR A 17 -4.57 13.61 6.01
N ASN A 18 -5.41 12.89 6.76
CA ASN A 18 -6.22 11.82 6.20
C ASN A 18 -7.15 12.33 5.09
N GLU A 19 -7.78 13.49 5.27
CA GLU A 19 -8.65 14.11 4.27
C GLU A 19 -7.88 14.41 2.99
N GLN A 20 -6.64 14.88 3.11
CA GLN A 20 -5.79 15.14 1.94
C GLN A 20 -5.44 13.85 1.21
N ARG A 21 -5.12 12.76 1.94
CA ARG A 21 -4.88 11.44 1.33
C ARG A 21 -6.12 10.88 0.63
N ILE A 22 -7.30 10.97 1.26
CA ILE A 22 -8.58 10.59 0.66
C ILE A 22 -8.82 11.43 -0.60
N LYS A 23 -8.53 12.74 -0.56
CA LYS A 23 -8.69 13.61 -1.72
C LYS A 23 -7.78 13.21 -2.87
N LEU A 24 -6.53 12.82 -2.61
CA LEU A 24 -5.64 12.29 -3.64
C LEU A 24 -6.24 11.04 -4.31
N PHE A 25 -6.83 10.15 -3.51
CA PHE A 25 -7.52 8.97 -4.03
C PHE A 25 -8.71 9.37 -4.91
N GLU A 26 -9.62 10.22 -4.42
CA GLU A 26 -10.80 10.71 -5.16
C GLU A 26 -10.45 11.40 -6.47
N LEU A 27 -9.32 12.12 -6.51
CA LEU A 27 -8.81 12.78 -7.71
C LEU A 27 -8.20 11.78 -8.73
N GLY A 28 -8.21 10.49 -8.42
CA GLY A 28 -7.70 9.44 -9.31
C GLY A 28 -6.17 9.42 -9.38
N VAL A 29 -5.46 9.93 -8.36
CA VAL A 29 -3.99 9.93 -8.35
C VAL A 29 -3.41 8.53 -8.53
N PRO A 30 -3.88 7.47 -7.84
CA PRO A 30 -3.37 6.11 -8.07
C PRO A 30 -3.49 5.67 -9.53
N ARG A 31 -4.66 5.91 -10.15
CA ARG A 31 -4.93 5.63 -11.57
C ARG A 31 -3.99 6.42 -12.48
N ALA A 32 -3.68 7.67 -12.15
CA ALA A 32 -2.83 8.51 -12.98
C ALA A 32 -1.35 8.12 -12.97
N ILE A 33 -0.88 7.44 -11.90
CA ILE A 33 0.55 7.22 -11.66
C ILE A 33 0.98 5.75 -11.60
N PHE A 34 0.08 4.76 -11.59
CA PHE A 34 0.48 3.34 -11.48
C PHE A 34 1.48 2.90 -12.56
N LYS A 35 1.42 3.49 -13.76
CA LYS A 35 2.36 3.20 -14.85
C LYS A 35 3.83 3.52 -14.53
N TYR A 36 4.11 4.30 -13.50
CA TYR A 36 5.47 4.63 -13.06
C TYR A 36 6.08 3.55 -12.17
N LEU A 37 5.30 2.56 -11.71
CA LEU A 37 5.82 1.40 -10.96
C LEU A 37 6.86 0.61 -11.76
N LYS A 38 6.70 0.53 -13.09
CA LYS A 38 7.65 -0.13 -14.01
C LYS A 38 8.81 0.77 -14.49
N SER A 39 8.96 1.97 -13.91
CA SER A 39 10.08 2.85 -14.25
C SER A 39 11.41 2.14 -13.99
N GLN A 40 12.38 2.35 -14.89
CA GLN A 40 13.75 1.88 -14.68
C GLN A 40 14.54 2.81 -13.74
N ASP A 41 14.05 4.04 -13.55
CA ASP A 41 14.53 4.91 -12.49
C ASP A 41 13.89 4.48 -11.17
N GLU A 42 14.72 3.92 -10.28
CA GLU A 42 14.33 3.41 -8.97
C GLU A 42 13.66 4.47 -8.09
N LYS A 43 14.11 5.72 -8.18
CA LYS A 43 13.53 6.81 -7.40
C LYS A 43 12.12 7.12 -7.90
N VAL A 44 11.90 7.07 -9.21
CA VAL A 44 10.57 7.27 -9.81
C VAL A 44 9.61 6.16 -9.38
N SER A 45 10.03 4.89 -9.47
CA SER A 45 9.18 3.77 -9.09
C SER A 45 8.86 3.78 -7.59
N GLU A 46 9.83 4.11 -6.75
CA GLU A 46 9.66 4.14 -5.30
C GLU A 46 8.73 5.28 -4.87
N VAL A 47 8.90 6.48 -5.43
CA VAL A 47 8.01 7.62 -5.16
C VAL A 47 6.59 7.31 -5.61
N ALA A 48 6.41 6.67 -6.77
CA ALA A 48 5.10 6.26 -7.26
C ALA A 48 4.44 5.23 -6.32
N ALA A 49 5.17 4.18 -5.93
CA ALA A 49 4.67 3.15 -5.02
C ALA A 49 4.31 3.73 -3.66
N ALA A 50 5.17 4.57 -3.08
CA ALA A 50 4.90 5.23 -1.81
C ALA A 50 3.63 6.11 -1.89
N LEU A 51 3.47 6.90 -2.95
CA LEU A 51 2.28 7.76 -3.09
C LEU A 51 1.00 6.93 -3.27
N ILE A 52 1.03 5.87 -4.08
CA ILE A 52 -0.11 4.95 -4.24
C ILE A 52 -0.46 4.30 -2.90
N ALA A 53 0.54 3.76 -2.19
CA ALA A 53 0.37 3.14 -0.89
C ALA A 53 -0.22 4.12 0.13
N LYS A 54 0.25 5.36 0.19
CA LYS A 54 -0.32 6.39 1.08
C LYS A 54 -1.77 6.75 0.74
N CYS A 55 -2.15 6.76 -0.54
CA CYS A 55 -3.55 6.96 -0.93
C CYS A 55 -4.44 5.79 -0.45
N ILE A 56 -3.91 4.57 -0.47
CA ILE A 56 -4.61 3.36 0.02
C ILE A 56 -4.70 3.38 1.55
N PHE A 57 -3.61 3.71 2.24
CA PHE A 57 -3.57 3.76 3.70
C PHE A 57 -4.43 4.88 4.28
N GLY A 58 -4.44 6.07 3.68
CA GLY A 58 -5.19 7.22 4.19
C GLY A 58 -6.71 7.06 4.20
N VAL A 59 -7.24 6.13 3.39
CA VAL A 59 -8.66 5.73 3.43
C VAL A 59 -8.96 4.83 4.64
N TRP A 60 -7.94 4.25 5.27
CA TRP A 60 -8.05 3.21 6.30
C TRP A 60 -7.39 3.53 7.64
N THR A 61 -6.55 4.56 7.73
CA THR A 61 -5.95 5.04 8.98
C THR A 61 -6.75 6.20 9.57
N THR A 62 -8.06 6.03 9.74
CA THR A 62 -8.85 6.85 10.67
C THR A 62 -8.60 6.26 12.06
N THR A 63 -7.91 6.88 13.01
CA THR A 63 -7.97 8.29 13.45
C THR A 63 -6.61 8.83 13.91
N GLU A 64 -6.48 10.15 14.07
CA GLU A 64 -5.27 10.83 14.58
C GLU A 64 -4.87 10.39 16.02
N GLU A 65 -5.69 9.60 16.70
CA GLU A 65 -5.43 9.06 18.04
C GLU A 65 -4.81 7.65 18.04
N ASP A 66 -4.73 6.99 16.88
CA ASP A 66 -4.46 5.53 16.77
C ASP A 66 -3.00 5.14 16.53
N GLU A 67 -2.05 6.07 16.48
CA GLU A 67 -0.64 5.71 16.31
C GLU A 67 0.04 5.25 17.63
N TYR A 68 -0.57 5.54 18.79
CA TYR A 68 0.00 5.25 20.12
C TYR A 68 -0.81 4.28 20.99
N ILE A 69 -2.08 4.04 20.66
CA ILE A 69 -3.00 3.23 21.48
C ILE A 69 -3.43 2.04 20.62
N TYR A 70 -3.61 0.86 21.24
CA TYR A 70 -4.16 -0.37 20.62
C TYR A 70 -3.20 -1.47 20.14
N ILE A 71 -2.21 -1.76 20.98
CA ILE A 71 -1.70 -3.13 21.13
C ILE A 71 -2.77 -4.04 21.78
N ASN A 72 -3.78 -3.47 22.46
CA ASN A 72 -4.68 -4.20 23.38
C ASN A 72 -6.21 -4.00 23.21
N GLN A 73 -6.72 -3.51 22.07
CA GLN A 73 -8.17 -3.60 21.81
C GLN A 73 -8.48 -4.25 20.46
N THR A 74 -9.65 -4.89 20.44
CA THR A 74 -10.28 -5.63 19.35
C THR A 74 -10.16 -4.91 18.00
N PRO A 75 -9.83 -5.62 16.92
CA PRO A 75 -9.24 -5.03 15.72
C PRO A 75 -10.23 -4.13 14.99
N TYR A 76 -9.69 -3.13 14.30
CA TYR A 76 -10.12 -2.66 12.98
C TYR A 76 -11.36 -3.41 12.48
N ASN A 77 -12.50 -2.73 12.35
CA ASN A 77 -13.67 -3.29 11.68
C ASN A 77 -13.20 -3.97 10.38
N CYS A 78 -13.20 -5.32 10.36
CA CYS A 78 -12.77 -6.19 9.28
C CYS A 78 -13.72 -6.06 8.08
N ARG A 79 -13.79 -4.85 7.53
CA ARG A 79 -14.61 -4.52 6.38
C ARG A 79 -13.73 -4.67 5.14
N PRO A 80 -14.28 -5.15 4.02
CA PRO A 80 -13.56 -5.13 2.76
C PRO A 80 -13.04 -3.72 2.46
N PHE A 81 -11.86 -3.62 1.86
CA PHE A 81 -11.33 -2.33 1.38
C PHE A 81 -12.36 -1.67 0.44
N PRO A 82 -12.90 -0.47 0.77
CA PRO A 82 -14.09 0.09 0.14
C PRO A 82 -13.84 0.50 -1.31
N CYS A 83 -12.57 0.73 -1.68
CA CYS A 83 -12.21 1.11 -3.02
C CYS A 83 -11.58 -0.04 -3.82
N PHE A 84 -11.75 -1.30 -3.38
CA PHE A 84 -11.17 -2.46 -4.07
C PHE A 84 -11.68 -2.55 -5.50
N ASP A 85 -13.00 -2.50 -5.68
CA ASP A 85 -13.62 -2.66 -7.00
C ASP A 85 -13.19 -1.52 -7.94
N GLN A 86 -13.06 -0.30 -7.41
CA GLN A 86 -12.54 0.85 -8.16
C GLN A 86 -11.08 0.66 -8.57
N LEU A 87 -10.20 0.24 -7.64
CA LEU A 87 -8.78 0.01 -7.93
C LEU A 87 -8.57 -1.15 -8.91
N GLN A 88 -9.40 -2.18 -8.82
CA GLN A 88 -9.39 -3.30 -9.74
C GLN A 88 -9.85 -2.87 -11.14
N HIS A 89 -10.98 -2.15 -11.22
CA HIS A 89 -11.49 -1.60 -12.48
C HIS A 89 -10.48 -0.66 -13.14
N ASP A 90 -9.79 0.18 -12.36
CA ASP A 90 -8.79 1.12 -12.87
C ASP A 90 -7.44 0.46 -13.23
N GLY A 91 -7.30 -0.85 -13.02
CA GLY A 91 -6.07 -1.61 -13.27
C GLY A 91 -4.95 -1.33 -12.27
N VAL A 92 -5.21 -0.56 -11.22
CA VAL A 92 -4.22 -0.18 -10.19
C VAL A 92 -3.82 -1.41 -9.38
N THR A 93 -4.77 -2.26 -8.97
CA THR A 93 -4.46 -3.49 -8.23
C THR A 93 -3.53 -4.41 -9.01
N GLN A 94 -3.78 -4.58 -10.32
CA GLN A 94 -2.95 -5.42 -11.18
C GLN A 94 -1.54 -4.82 -11.34
N ALA A 95 -1.43 -3.50 -11.52
CA ALA A 95 -0.14 -2.82 -11.63
C ALA A 95 0.69 -2.92 -10.35
N ILE A 96 0.07 -2.79 -9.17
CA ILE A 96 0.77 -2.98 -7.88
C ILE A 96 1.28 -4.43 -7.77
N GLN A 97 0.45 -5.39 -8.16
CA GLN A 97 0.83 -6.80 -8.14
C GLN A 97 1.99 -7.10 -9.09
N ASP A 98 1.87 -6.75 -10.36
CA ASP A 98 2.84 -7.16 -11.39
C ASP A 98 4.08 -6.28 -11.38
N ASP A 99 3.90 -4.97 -11.52
CA ASP A 99 5.00 -4.00 -11.70
C ASP A 99 5.55 -3.51 -10.35
N GLY A 100 4.69 -3.45 -9.33
CA GLY A 100 5.07 -3.00 -7.99
C GLY A 100 5.72 -4.08 -7.13
N PHE A 101 5.29 -5.34 -7.27
CA PHE A 101 5.69 -6.43 -6.37
C PHE A 101 6.41 -7.59 -7.08
N LEU A 102 5.75 -8.29 -8.00
CA LEU A 102 6.27 -9.54 -8.59
C LEU A 102 7.51 -9.31 -9.44
N ASN A 103 7.47 -8.33 -10.36
CA ASN A 103 8.57 -8.05 -11.30
C ASN A 103 9.57 -7.02 -10.78
N GLN A 104 9.37 -6.50 -9.57
CA GLN A 104 10.15 -5.39 -9.04
C GLN A 104 11.47 -5.85 -8.42
N LYS A 105 12.55 -5.13 -8.75
CA LYS A 105 13.91 -5.34 -8.23
C LYS A 105 14.30 -4.32 -7.16
N ASN A 106 13.73 -3.11 -7.19
CA ASN A 106 13.96 -2.10 -6.17
C ASN A 106 13.20 -2.47 -4.88
N GLY A 107 13.95 -2.63 -3.78
CA GLY A 107 13.41 -3.08 -2.50
C GLY A 107 12.35 -2.15 -1.92
N GLY A 108 12.55 -0.82 -2.01
CA GLY A 108 11.58 0.16 -1.50
C GLY A 108 10.24 0.11 -2.23
N THR A 109 10.27 0.06 -3.56
CA THR A 109 9.07 -0.09 -4.41
C THR A 109 8.35 -1.39 -4.08
N LYS A 110 9.10 -2.50 -3.93
CA LYS A 110 8.56 -3.81 -3.60
C LYS A 110 7.90 -3.84 -2.22
N GLN A 111 8.52 -3.23 -1.22
CA GLN A 111 8.00 -3.11 0.13
C GLN A 111 6.69 -2.33 0.17
N GLN A 112 6.66 -1.11 -0.40
CA GLN A 112 5.46 -0.28 -0.44
C GLN A 112 4.29 -0.97 -1.16
N SER A 113 4.60 -1.70 -2.24
CA SER A 113 3.61 -2.46 -3.00
C SER A 113 3.09 -3.67 -2.22
N ALA A 114 3.98 -4.41 -1.54
CA ALA A 114 3.60 -5.54 -0.69
C ALA A 114 2.67 -5.10 0.45
N GLU A 115 3.00 -4.00 1.12
CA GLU A 115 2.13 -3.44 2.16
C GLU A 115 0.78 -3.04 1.57
N ALA A 116 0.75 -2.30 0.46
CA ALA A 116 -0.48 -1.89 -0.21
C ALA A 116 -1.38 -3.08 -0.57
N LEU A 117 -0.82 -4.17 -1.10
CA LEU A 117 -1.55 -5.40 -1.39
C LEU A 117 -2.15 -6.04 -0.12
N GLY A 118 -1.42 -6.00 0.99
CA GLY A 118 -1.91 -6.44 2.29
C GLY A 118 -3.21 -5.75 2.70
N TYR A 119 -3.30 -4.44 2.48
CA TYR A 119 -4.52 -3.67 2.76
C TYR A 119 -5.63 -3.88 1.72
N ILE A 120 -5.29 -3.88 0.42
CA ILE A 120 -6.26 -4.07 -0.65
C ILE A 120 -7.02 -5.40 -0.47
N TYR A 121 -6.32 -6.46 -0.11
CA TYR A 121 -6.89 -7.80 0.10
C TYR A 121 -7.37 -8.05 1.53
N THR A 122 -7.53 -7.03 2.37
CA THR A 122 -8.14 -7.19 3.71
C THR A 122 -9.54 -7.80 3.58
N SER A 123 -9.79 -8.90 4.29
CA SER A 123 -11.05 -9.64 4.27
C SER A 123 -11.47 -10.10 2.86
N ARG A 124 -10.49 -10.41 2.00
CA ARG A 124 -10.69 -10.98 0.67
C ARG A 124 -9.66 -12.07 0.40
N THR A 125 -10.07 -13.05 -0.40
CA THR A 125 -9.18 -14.12 -0.86
C THR A 125 -8.11 -13.57 -1.81
N LEU A 126 -6.85 -13.83 -1.49
CA LEU A 126 -5.74 -13.55 -2.40
C LEU A 126 -5.66 -14.61 -3.51
N PRO A 127 -5.24 -14.23 -4.72
CA PRO A 127 -4.81 -15.19 -5.73
C PRO A 127 -3.71 -16.09 -5.16
N GLU A 128 -3.82 -17.41 -5.35
CA GLU A 128 -2.93 -18.41 -4.73
C GLU A 128 -1.44 -18.12 -5.00
N ILE A 129 -1.11 -17.76 -6.24
CA ILE A 129 0.26 -17.42 -6.66
C ILE A 129 0.79 -16.15 -5.97
N LEU A 130 -0.09 -15.20 -5.66
CA LEU A 130 0.25 -13.98 -4.94
C LEU A 130 0.39 -14.24 -3.44
N MET A 131 -0.50 -15.07 -2.89
CA MET A 131 -0.55 -15.38 -1.46
C MET A 131 0.80 -15.89 -0.93
N ILE A 132 1.39 -16.90 -1.59
CA ILE A 132 2.66 -17.51 -1.13
C ILE A 132 3.78 -16.48 -1.16
N GLN A 133 3.93 -15.75 -2.26
CA GLN A 133 5.02 -14.79 -2.45
C GLN A 133 4.87 -13.58 -1.52
N LEU A 134 3.66 -13.03 -1.40
CA LEU A 134 3.38 -11.87 -0.55
C LEU A 134 3.57 -12.18 0.93
N ILE A 135 3.00 -13.29 1.42
CA ILE A 135 3.12 -13.67 2.83
C ILE A 135 4.58 -13.97 3.19
N THR A 136 5.30 -14.67 2.32
CA THR A 136 6.73 -14.95 2.55
C THR A 136 7.54 -13.67 2.65
N TYR A 137 7.38 -12.77 1.68
CA TYR A 137 8.09 -11.50 1.65
C TYR A 137 7.79 -10.62 2.88
N LEU A 138 6.50 -10.48 3.23
CA LEU A 138 6.11 -9.69 4.41
C LEU A 138 6.64 -10.30 5.72
N ARG A 139 6.72 -11.64 5.83
CA ARG A 139 7.31 -12.29 7.02
C ARG A 139 8.79 -12.02 7.15
N GLU A 140 9.54 -12.13 6.05
CA GLU A 140 10.98 -11.82 6.03
C GLU A 140 11.22 -10.34 6.36
N SER A 141 10.43 -9.45 5.76
CA SER A 141 10.50 -8.00 6.01
C SER A 141 10.13 -7.63 7.45
N ALA A 142 9.17 -8.35 8.06
CA ALA A 142 8.81 -8.22 9.48
C ALA A 142 9.92 -8.67 10.45
N LEU A 143 10.94 -9.38 9.97
CA LEU A 143 12.12 -9.83 10.73
C LEU A 143 13.39 -9.04 10.35
N SER A 144 13.25 -7.99 9.54
CA SER A 144 14.38 -7.15 9.13
C SER A 144 14.85 -6.23 10.26
N ASN A 145 15.98 -5.55 10.07
CA ASN A 145 16.48 -4.53 11.02
C ASN A 145 15.91 -3.13 10.75
N ASP A 146 15.02 -2.99 9.78
CA ASP A 146 14.39 -1.73 9.42
C ASP A 146 13.04 -1.62 10.14
N SER A 147 12.94 -0.67 11.07
CA SER A 147 11.74 -0.49 11.91
C SER A 147 10.49 -0.14 11.12
N ASP A 148 10.63 0.55 9.98
CA ASP A 148 9.51 0.91 9.13
C ASP A 148 9.00 -0.32 8.39
N ASN A 149 9.91 -1.13 7.85
CA ASN A 149 9.58 -2.40 7.21
C ASN A 149 8.95 -3.38 8.19
N ILE A 150 9.47 -3.47 9.43
CA ILE A 150 8.89 -4.32 10.49
C ILE A 150 7.43 -3.93 10.72
N ARG A 151 7.19 -2.65 10.98
CA ARG A 151 5.88 -2.10 11.31
C ARG A 151 4.89 -2.24 10.15
N GLY A 152 5.30 -1.84 8.95
CA GLY A 152 4.47 -1.92 7.74
C GLY A 152 4.08 -3.35 7.42
N SER A 153 5.05 -4.27 7.46
CA SER A 153 4.82 -5.68 7.17
C SER A 153 3.94 -6.38 8.20
N ALA A 154 4.13 -6.08 9.49
CA ALA A 154 3.28 -6.64 10.54
C ALA A 154 1.81 -6.20 10.39
N LYS A 155 1.57 -4.92 10.04
CA LYS A 155 0.22 -4.42 9.78
C LYS A 155 -0.41 -5.11 8.57
N ALA A 156 0.33 -5.25 7.47
CA ALA A 156 -0.14 -5.94 6.26
C ALA A 156 -0.46 -7.42 6.53
N LEU A 157 0.41 -8.14 7.26
CA LEU A 157 0.15 -9.53 7.65
C LEU A 157 -1.09 -9.67 8.53
N ARG A 158 -1.28 -8.74 9.49
CA ARG A 158 -2.48 -8.72 10.33
C ARG A 158 -3.74 -8.52 9.47
N ALA A 159 -3.71 -7.61 8.51
CA ALA A 159 -4.83 -7.36 7.59
C ALA A 159 -5.20 -8.62 6.78
N LEU A 160 -4.21 -9.37 6.31
CA LEU A 160 -4.41 -10.61 5.55
C LEU A 160 -4.84 -11.80 6.43
N ALA A 161 -4.44 -11.84 7.70
CA ALA A 161 -4.76 -12.94 8.61
C ALA A 161 -6.25 -13.04 8.98
N HIS A 162 -7.02 -11.99 8.74
CA HIS A 162 -8.45 -11.94 9.03
C HIS A 162 -9.35 -12.56 7.95
N ASP A 163 -8.77 -13.31 6.98
CA ASP A 163 -9.51 -14.09 5.96
C ASP A 163 -10.01 -15.46 6.49
N LYS A 164 -10.50 -15.53 7.74
CA LYS A 164 -11.01 -16.76 8.36
C LYS A 164 -12.26 -16.55 9.18
#